data_AF-A0A140IMV0-F1
#
_entry.id   AF-A0A140IMV0-F1
#
_cell.length_a   1.000
_cell.length_b   1.000
_cell.length_c   1.000
_cell.angle_alpha   90.00
_cell.angle_beta   90.00
_cell.angle_gamma   90.00
#
_symmetry.space_group_name_H-M   'P 1'
#
loop_
_entity.id
_entity.type
_entity.pdbx_description
1 polymer ?
#
loop_
_entity_poly.entity_id
_entity_poly.type
_entity_poly.pdbx_seq_one_letter_code
_entity_poly.pdbx_strand_id
1 'polypeptide(L)'
;MIKSDIRVKDPCLGILITLRCLVYFGFQGFNYLNLYPSFWLRGVFAPCFVFLFIWLDNLIVLNLNLRDVYSFVVALCGDKEFVSLFSDFYLLAILPPFASNYGIKRYDDPINTRNLIREENNGKVGVYCWFNRINGKFYIGSGDPLYLRISDYYQPWYFLARPNLYIVRAMAKYGLDNFSLIILEYTDSQNLISCEQKWIDQLKPEYNVNPTAGNSKGYKHSEESIEKMRRAVLGRKHTDEVKKVMSESRKGENNPFYGKKHSEHSLKLIKDAASKRVKLPVAGLEVEITDLETKVTSTYESIRKAAIAINSDIKTLCRREESQLKKGINTPYRNRYMITIKRP
;
A
#
# COMPACT_ATOMS: atom_id res chain seq x y z
N MET A 1 37.91 4.97 -10.03
CA MET A 1 38.80 3.80 -10.20
C MET A 1 38.98 3.15 -8.84
N ILE A 2 38.27 2.07 -8.54
CA ILE A 2 38.48 1.31 -7.31
C ILE A 2 38.93 -0.09 -7.72
N LYS A 3 40.20 -0.42 -7.41
CA LYS A 3 40.74 -1.78 -7.39
C LYS A 3 40.30 -2.42 -6.07
N SER A 4 39.88 -3.68 -6.09
CA SER A 4 39.79 -4.51 -4.88
C SER A 4 40.45 -5.86 -5.12
N ASP A 5 41.62 -6.02 -4.52
CA ASP A 5 42.34 -7.28 -4.30
C ASP A 5 41.52 -8.22 -3.42
N ILE A 6 41.38 -9.49 -3.81
CA ILE A 6 40.98 -10.59 -2.91
C ILE A 6 42.08 -11.66 -2.98
N ARG A 7 42.84 -11.81 -1.89
CA ARG A 7 43.79 -12.92 -1.68
C ARG A 7 43.11 -14.03 -0.86
N VAL A 8 43.14 -15.26 -1.37
CA VAL A 8 42.74 -16.47 -0.64
C VAL A 8 43.84 -16.82 0.38
N LYS A 9 43.48 -17.02 1.64
CA LYS A 9 44.41 -16.98 2.79
C LYS A 9 44.89 -18.33 3.33
N ASP A 10 44.59 -19.48 2.72
CA ASP A 10 45.03 -20.76 3.31
C ASP A 10 45.32 -21.85 2.25
N PRO A 11 46.61 -22.21 2.01
CA PRO A 11 47.00 -23.22 1.02
C PRO A 11 46.61 -24.65 1.44
N CYS A 12 46.40 -24.92 2.72
CA CYS A 12 46.03 -26.25 3.23
C CYS A 12 44.57 -26.61 2.89
N LEU A 13 43.68 -25.61 2.81
CA LEU A 13 42.28 -25.80 2.44
C LEU A 13 42.13 -26.21 0.96
N GLY A 14 42.99 -25.66 0.09
CA GLY A 14 43.04 -26.02 -1.33
C GLY A 14 43.40 -27.49 -1.56
N ILE A 15 44.37 -28.01 -0.82
CA ILE A 15 44.84 -29.40 -0.97
C ILE A 15 43.78 -30.41 -0.47
N LEU A 16 43.08 -30.10 0.62
CA LEU A 16 42.04 -30.97 1.19
C LEU A 16 40.80 -31.08 0.29
N ILE A 17 40.44 -29.98 -0.38
CA ILE A 17 39.34 -29.94 -1.37
C ILE A 17 39.74 -30.76 -2.61
N THR A 18 40.98 -30.61 -3.09
CA THR A 18 41.47 -31.30 -4.29
C THR A 18 41.50 -32.83 -4.09
N LEU A 19 41.92 -33.31 -2.90
CA LEU A 19 41.95 -34.74 -2.57
C LEU A 19 40.54 -35.34 -2.39
N ARG A 20 39.58 -34.59 -1.83
CA ARG A 20 38.19 -35.05 -1.72
C ARG A 20 37.48 -35.11 -3.08
N CYS A 21 37.78 -34.18 -3.98
CA CYS A 21 37.27 -34.20 -5.36
C CYS A 21 37.77 -35.43 -6.12
N LEU A 22 39.07 -35.76 -6.03
CA LEU A 22 39.65 -36.93 -6.72
C LEU A 22 39.00 -38.27 -6.31
N VAL A 23 38.63 -38.42 -5.04
CA VAL A 23 37.95 -39.64 -4.53
C VAL A 23 36.50 -39.73 -5.02
N TYR A 24 35.80 -38.59 -5.15
CA TYR A 24 34.40 -38.55 -5.59
C TYR A 24 34.25 -38.79 -7.11
N PHE A 25 35.22 -38.32 -7.92
CA PHE A 25 35.19 -38.48 -9.37
C PHE A 25 35.65 -39.86 -9.87
N GLY A 26 36.36 -40.65 -9.06
CA GLY A 26 36.76 -42.01 -9.41
C GLY A 26 35.58 -42.98 -9.63
N PHE A 27 34.36 -42.65 -9.18
CA PHE A 27 33.21 -43.56 -9.20
C PHE A 27 32.07 -43.18 -10.15
N GLN A 28 32.03 -41.95 -10.71
CA GLN A 28 30.86 -41.45 -11.45
C GLN A 28 31.19 -40.85 -12.85
N GLY A 29 32.47 -40.71 -13.20
CA GLY A 29 32.89 -40.06 -14.46
C GLY A 29 32.61 -40.83 -15.76
N PHE A 30 32.22 -42.11 -15.68
CA PHE A 30 32.11 -42.97 -16.87
C PHE A 30 30.79 -42.84 -17.64
N ASN A 31 29.71 -42.35 -17.02
CA ASN A 31 28.38 -42.37 -17.64
C ASN A 31 28.05 -41.15 -18.52
N TYR A 32 28.82 -40.06 -18.43
CA TYR A 32 28.55 -38.82 -19.18
C TYR A 32 29.38 -38.67 -20.48
N LEU A 33 30.36 -39.55 -20.71
CA LEU A 33 31.22 -39.54 -21.90
C LEU A 33 30.48 -39.84 -23.23
N ASN A 34 29.26 -40.40 -23.16
CA ASN A 34 28.54 -40.88 -24.35
C ASN A 34 27.57 -39.88 -24.99
N LEU A 35 27.29 -38.72 -24.36
CA LEU A 35 26.22 -37.83 -24.84
C LEU A 35 26.67 -36.77 -25.86
N TYR A 36 27.95 -36.37 -25.91
CA TYR A 36 28.42 -35.32 -26.84
C TYR A 36 29.88 -35.50 -27.30
N PRO A 37 30.17 -36.41 -28.26
CA PRO A 37 31.54 -36.73 -28.68
C PRO A 37 32.23 -35.60 -29.48
N SER A 38 31.46 -34.78 -30.19
CA SER A 38 31.98 -33.75 -31.11
C SER A 38 32.54 -32.51 -30.42
N PHE A 39 32.26 -32.31 -29.13
CA PHE A 39 32.72 -31.14 -28.38
C PHE A 39 34.14 -31.29 -27.78
N TRP A 40 34.63 -32.53 -27.65
CA TRP A 40 35.92 -32.82 -27.00
C TRP A 40 37.14 -32.71 -27.93
N LEU A 41 36.93 -32.65 -29.25
CA LEU A 41 37.99 -32.59 -30.26
C LEU A 41 38.76 -31.24 -30.31
N ARG A 42 38.34 -30.22 -29.55
CA ARG A 42 39.00 -28.89 -29.53
C ARG A 42 39.84 -28.62 -28.28
N GLY A 43 40.21 -29.64 -27.51
CA GLY A 43 41.36 -29.64 -26.58
C GLY A 43 41.40 -28.64 -25.40
N VAL A 44 40.50 -27.65 -25.33
CA VAL A 44 40.56 -26.54 -24.35
C VAL A 44 39.25 -26.38 -23.56
N PHE A 45 38.14 -26.98 -24.02
CA PHE A 45 36.80 -26.67 -23.48
C PHE A 45 36.34 -27.53 -22.29
N ALA A 46 36.94 -28.70 -22.12
CA ALA A 46 36.55 -29.64 -21.07
C ALA A 46 36.89 -29.22 -19.63
N PRO A 47 38.09 -28.65 -19.35
CA PRO A 47 38.41 -28.22 -17.99
C PRO A 47 37.55 -27.02 -17.57
N CYS A 48 37.25 -26.11 -18.50
CA CYS A 48 36.43 -24.93 -18.22
C CYS A 48 34.98 -25.29 -17.86
N PHE A 49 34.36 -26.27 -18.53
CA PHE A 49 33.00 -26.72 -18.21
C PHE A 49 32.92 -27.42 -16.85
N VAL A 50 33.91 -28.24 -16.53
CA VAL A 50 34.00 -28.93 -15.23
C VAL A 50 34.27 -27.91 -14.11
N PHE A 51 35.11 -26.91 -14.34
CA PHE A 51 35.30 -25.80 -13.39
C PHE A 51 34.04 -24.95 -13.20
N LEU A 52 33.29 -24.69 -14.27
CA LEU A 52 32.04 -23.92 -14.22
C LEU A 52 30.96 -24.63 -13.38
N PHE A 53 30.83 -25.95 -13.54
CA PHE A 53 29.91 -26.79 -12.75
C PHE A 53 30.35 -26.89 -11.29
N ILE A 54 31.63 -27.15 -11.02
CA ILE A 54 32.20 -27.18 -9.66
C ILE A 54 32.04 -25.84 -8.94
N TRP A 55 32.04 -24.71 -9.68
CA TRP A 55 31.95 -23.37 -9.12
C TRP A 55 30.50 -22.88 -8.90
N LEU A 56 29.55 -23.31 -9.75
CA LEU A 56 28.11 -23.02 -9.60
C LEU A 56 27.48 -23.70 -8.38
N ASP A 57 27.86 -24.96 -8.08
CA ASP A 57 27.36 -25.67 -6.89
C ASP A 57 27.85 -25.03 -5.57
N ASN A 58 29.01 -24.37 -5.59
CA ASN A 58 29.55 -23.65 -4.42
C ASN A 58 29.01 -22.22 -4.27
N LEU A 59 28.48 -21.61 -5.34
CA LEU A 59 27.89 -20.25 -5.32
C LEU A 59 26.58 -20.18 -4.52
N ILE A 60 25.80 -21.26 -4.55
CA ILE A 60 24.58 -21.42 -3.72
C ILE A 60 24.93 -21.37 -2.21
N VAL A 61 26.14 -21.80 -1.85
CA VAL A 61 26.61 -21.87 -0.45
C VAL A 61 27.20 -20.53 0.03
N LEU A 62 27.65 -19.64 -0.87
CA LEU A 62 28.41 -18.43 -0.51
C LEU A 62 27.66 -17.10 -0.66
N ASN A 63 26.40 -17.11 -1.13
CA ASN A 63 25.50 -15.94 -1.12
C ASN A 63 26.08 -14.68 -1.81
N LEU A 64 26.85 -14.87 -2.90
CA LEU A 64 27.44 -13.78 -3.68
C LEU A 64 26.44 -13.21 -4.70
N ASN A 65 26.58 -11.91 -5.02
CA ASN A 65 25.70 -11.22 -5.96
C ASN A 65 25.95 -11.72 -7.40
N LEU A 66 24.90 -12.32 -7.99
CA LEU A 66 24.87 -12.91 -9.33
C LEU A 66 25.37 -11.97 -10.46
N ARG A 67 25.22 -10.64 -10.29
CA ARG A 67 25.69 -9.65 -11.27
C ARG A 67 27.21 -9.53 -11.34
N ASP A 68 27.89 -9.69 -10.21
CA ASP A 68 29.35 -9.61 -10.12
C ASP A 68 29.99 -10.86 -10.74
N VAL A 69 29.31 -12.00 -10.58
CA VAL A 69 29.68 -13.28 -11.20
C VAL A 69 29.60 -13.21 -12.73
N TYR A 70 28.50 -12.69 -13.28
CA TYR A 70 28.36 -12.51 -14.73
C TYR A 70 29.46 -11.61 -15.32
N SER A 71 29.76 -10.51 -14.63
CA SER A 71 30.79 -9.56 -15.05
C SER A 71 32.20 -10.18 -15.05
N PHE A 72 32.48 -11.08 -14.09
CA PHE A 72 33.74 -11.80 -13.98
C PHE A 72 33.91 -12.86 -15.09
N VAL A 73 32.85 -13.62 -15.39
CA VAL A 73 32.89 -14.65 -16.45
C VAL A 73 33.05 -14.03 -17.84
N VAL A 74 32.35 -12.92 -18.12
CA VAL A 74 32.50 -12.17 -19.37
C VAL A 74 33.92 -11.62 -19.53
N ALA A 75 34.53 -11.16 -18.44
CA ALA A 75 35.91 -10.65 -18.45
C ALA A 75 36.97 -11.75 -18.68
N LEU A 76 36.72 -12.98 -18.24
CA LEU A 76 37.64 -14.12 -18.39
C LEU A 76 37.56 -14.79 -19.77
N CYS A 77 36.34 -14.97 -20.30
CA CYS A 77 36.16 -15.81 -21.48
C CYS A 77 36.36 -15.06 -22.80
N GLY A 78 36.15 -13.73 -22.85
CA GLY A 78 36.47 -12.88 -24.01
C GLY A 78 35.77 -13.21 -25.34
N ASP A 79 35.03 -14.31 -25.40
CA ASP A 79 34.46 -14.88 -26.62
C ASP A 79 32.94 -14.69 -26.65
N LYS A 80 32.46 -14.05 -27.71
CA LYS A 80 31.05 -13.65 -27.86
C LYS A 80 30.12 -14.86 -27.94
N GLU A 81 30.58 -15.98 -28.48
CA GLU A 81 29.78 -17.22 -28.55
C GLU A 81 29.60 -17.83 -27.16
N PHE A 82 30.64 -17.82 -26.32
CA PHE A 82 30.56 -18.32 -24.95
C PHE A 82 29.67 -17.42 -24.08
N VAL A 83 29.72 -16.09 -24.27
CA VAL A 83 28.82 -15.16 -23.56
C VAL A 83 27.36 -15.38 -23.96
N SER A 84 27.07 -15.69 -25.24
CA SER A 84 25.72 -16.06 -25.68
C SER A 84 25.26 -17.36 -25.02
N LEU A 85 26.08 -18.40 -25.08
CA LEU A 85 25.76 -19.72 -24.51
C LEU A 85 25.61 -19.66 -22.99
N PHE A 86 26.48 -18.88 -22.32
CA PHE A 86 26.41 -18.64 -20.88
C PHE A 86 25.22 -17.75 -20.53
N SER A 87 24.83 -16.78 -21.36
CA SER A 87 23.61 -16.00 -21.16
C SER A 87 22.36 -16.88 -21.27
N ASP A 88 22.33 -17.83 -22.21
CA ASP A 88 21.25 -18.80 -22.35
C ASP A 88 21.21 -19.77 -21.14
N PHE A 89 22.38 -20.23 -20.69
CA PHE A 89 22.51 -21.08 -19.49
C PHE A 89 22.19 -20.32 -18.19
N TYR A 90 22.54 -19.04 -18.13
CA TYR A 90 22.28 -18.12 -17.01
C TYR A 90 20.80 -17.73 -16.97
N LEU A 91 20.13 -17.57 -18.12
CA LEU A 91 18.67 -17.50 -18.21
C LEU A 91 18.00 -18.80 -17.72
N LEU A 92 18.54 -19.95 -18.11
CA LEU A 92 18.11 -21.27 -17.62
C LEU A 92 18.34 -21.46 -16.10
N ALA A 93 19.38 -20.83 -15.53
CA ALA A 93 19.75 -20.94 -14.11
C ALA A 93 19.14 -19.83 -13.21
N ILE A 94 18.81 -18.65 -13.76
CA ILE A 94 18.06 -17.57 -13.07
C ILE A 94 16.56 -17.82 -13.13
N LEU A 95 16.06 -18.53 -14.14
CA LEU A 95 14.80 -19.24 -13.96
C LEU A 95 15.02 -20.12 -12.74
N PRO A 96 14.36 -19.84 -11.59
CA PRO A 96 14.56 -20.71 -10.45
C PRO A 96 14.26 -22.14 -10.91
N PRO A 97 14.86 -23.19 -10.31
CA PRO A 97 14.54 -24.61 -10.56
C PRO A 97 13.06 -25.00 -10.35
N PHE A 98 12.20 -23.99 -10.21
CA PHE A 98 10.81 -23.94 -9.86
C PHE A 98 9.88 -24.40 -10.97
N ALA A 99 10.17 -24.07 -12.23
CA ALA A 99 9.22 -24.24 -13.32
C ALA A 99 9.19 -25.66 -13.91
N SER A 100 10.27 -26.44 -13.80
CA SER A 100 10.33 -27.82 -14.29
C SER A 100 10.04 -28.88 -13.22
N ASN A 101 10.27 -28.58 -11.93
CA ASN A 101 10.14 -29.57 -10.86
C ASN A 101 8.81 -29.52 -10.08
N TYR A 102 8.05 -28.41 -10.15
CA TYR A 102 6.86 -28.22 -9.31
C TYR A 102 5.55 -27.92 -10.05
N GLY A 103 5.60 -27.56 -11.34
CA GLY A 103 4.40 -27.26 -12.11
C GLY A 103 3.83 -28.48 -12.82
N ILE A 104 2.52 -28.74 -12.68
CA ILE A 104 1.81 -29.77 -13.47
C ILE A 104 1.73 -29.33 -14.94
N LYS A 105 1.48 -28.04 -15.18
CA LYS A 105 1.41 -27.45 -16.53
C LYS A 105 2.04 -26.06 -16.55
N ARG A 106 2.65 -25.71 -17.67
CA ARG A 106 3.25 -24.40 -17.92
C ARG A 106 2.78 -23.84 -19.26
N TYR A 107 2.41 -22.57 -19.25
CA TYR A 107 2.05 -21.78 -20.42
C TYR A 107 2.97 -20.57 -20.48
N ASP A 108 3.90 -20.58 -21.43
CA ASP A 108 4.84 -19.47 -21.62
C ASP A 108 4.19 -18.28 -22.29
N ASP A 109 3.27 -18.48 -23.23
CA ASP A 109 2.56 -17.37 -23.84
C ASP A 109 1.07 -17.39 -23.48
N PRO A 110 0.72 -16.95 -22.25
CA PRO A 110 -0.64 -17.04 -21.74
C PRO A 110 -1.66 -16.23 -22.57
N ILE A 111 -1.20 -15.20 -23.28
CA ILE A 111 -2.07 -14.38 -24.15
C ILE A 111 -2.50 -15.19 -25.36
N ASN A 112 -1.54 -15.80 -26.07
CA ASN A 112 -1.82 -16.55 -27.30
C ASN A 112 -2.39 -17.94 -27.00
N THR A 113 -2.01 -18.58 -25.89
CA THR A 113 -2.54 -19.90 -25.49
C THR A 113 -3.80 -19.84 -24.63
N ARG A 114 -4.51 -18.71 -24.61
CA ARG A 114 -5.67 -18.51 -23.73
C ARG A 114 -6.78 -19.56 -23.92
N ASN A 115 -7.05 -19.95 -25.16
CA ASN A 115 -8.06 -20.98 -25.46
C ASN A 115 -7.66 -22.35 -24.89
N LEU A 116 -6.38 -22.73 -25.03
CA LEU A 116 -5.84 -23.95 -24.43
C LEU A 116 -5.94 -23.90 -22.89
N ILE A 117 -5.56 -22.77 -22.28
CA ILE A 117 -5.67 -22.58 -20.82
C ILE A 117 -7.12 -22.76 -20.37
N ARG A 118 -8.09 -22.26 -21.15
CA ARG A 118 -9.52 -22.45 -20.90
C ARG A 118 -9.89 -23.92 -20.95
N GLU A 119 -9.67 -24.58 -22.07
CA GLU A 119 -10.07 -25.98 -22.28
C GLU A 119 -9.51 -26.90 -21.20
N GLU A 120 -8.25 -26.69 -20.82
CA GLU A 120 -7.57 -27.57 -19.87
C GLU A 120 -7.90 -27.31 -18.40
N ASN A 121 -8.37 -26.11 -18.05
CA ASN A 121 -8.58 -25.69 -16.65
C ASN A 121 -10.02 -25.27 -16.33
N ASN A 122 -10.94 -25.32 -17.30
CA ASN A 122 -12.34 -25.01 -17.08
C ASN A 122 -12.99 -26.04 -16.13
N GLY A 123 -13.70 -25.55 -15.11
CA GLY A 123 -14.35 -26.39 -14.10
C GLY A 123 -13.41 -27.10 -13.11
N LYS A 124 -12.09 -26.92 -13.23
CA LYS A 124 -11.11 -27.45 -12.27
C LYS A 124 -10.92 -26.49 -11.10
N VAL A 125 -10.43 -27.00 -9.99
CA VAL A 125 -10.05 -26.24 -8.80
C VAL A 125 -8.56 -26.45 -8.55
N GLY A 126 -7.83 -25.39 -8.22
CA GLY A 126 -6.37 -25.49 -8.16
C GLY A 126 -5.63 -24.22 -7.75
N VAL A 127 -4.32 -24.38 -7.62
CA VAL A 127 -3.35 -23.34 -7.31
C VAL A 127 -2.51 -23.06 -8.55
N TYR A 128 -2.33 -21.79 -8.87
CA TYR A 128 -1.56 -21.30 -10.01
C TYR A 128 -0.50 -20.29 -9.55
N CYS A 129 0.50 -20.10 -10.42
CA CYS A 129 1.58 -19.16 -10.25
C CYS A 129 1.72 -18.30 -11.51
N TRP A 130 1.76 -16.98 -11.32
CA TRP A 130 2.17 -16.02 -12.34
C TRP A 130 3.64 -15.68 -12.13
N PHE A 131 4.49 -16.09 -13.06
CA PHE A 131 5.93 -15.87 -13.00
C PHE A 131 6.34 -14.76 -13.96
N ASN A 132 7.01 -13.72 -13.45
CA ASN A 132 7.52 -12.62 -14.26
C ASN A 132 8.91 -12.98 -14.81
N ARG A 133 9.01 -13.12 -16.14
CA ARG A 133 10.28 -13.48 -16.80
C ARG A 133 11.34 -12.39 -16.79
N ILE A 134 10.96 -11.13 -16.60
CA ILE A 134 11.90 -10.01 -16.60
C ILE A 134 12.67 -9.93 -15.29
N ASN A 135 11.98 -10.11 -14.15
CA ASN A 135 12.57 -9.89 -12.83
C ASN A 135 12.61 -11.13 -11.93
N GLY A 136 12.09 -12.27 -12.40
CA GLY A 136 12.09 -13.55 -11.68
C GLY A 136 11.10 -13.64 -10.52
N LYS A 137 10.33 -12.58 -10.25
CA LYS A 137 9.36 -12.54 -9.15
C LYS A 137 8.06 -13.21 -9.54
N PHE A 138 7.33 -13.73 -8.56
CA PHE A 138 6.11 -14.47 -8.84
C PHE A 138 4.99 -14.22 -7.83
N TYR A 139 3.78 -14.58 -8.26
CA TYR A 139 2.54 -14.50 -7.50
C TYR A 139 1.90 -15.88 -7.46
N ILE A 140 1.48 -16.32 -6.29
CA ILE A 140 0.71 -17.56 -6.11
C ILE A 140 -0.73 -17.20 -5.78
N GLY A 141 -1.67 -17.85 -6.43
CA GLY A 141 -3.09 -17.71 -6.12
C GLY A 141 -3.84 -19.00 -6.35
N SER A 142 -5.05 -19.05 -5.82
CA SER A 142 -5.96 -20.19 -5.97
C SER A 142 -7.25 -19.78 -6.68
N GLY A 143 -7.95 -20.75 -7.27
CA GLY A 143 -9.23 -20.51 -7.94
C GLY A 143 -10.18 -21.70 -7.90
N ASP A 144 -11.45 -21.41 -7.65
CA ASP A 144 -12.59 -22.33 -7.71
C ASP A 144 -13.80 -21.60 -8.32
N PRO A 145 -14.08 -21.78 -9.62
CA PRO A 145 -13.28 -22.49 -10.63
C PRO A 145 -11.98 -21.77 -11.04
N LEU A 146 -10.93 -22.55 -11.27
CA LEU A 146 -9.56 -22.12 -11.58
C LEU A 146 -9.49 -21.20 -12.80
N TYR A 147 -10.10 -21.61 -13.92
CA TYR A 147 -10.06 -20.80 -15.14
C TYR A 147 -10.75 -19.44 -14.97
N LEU A 148 -11.86 -19.36 -14.24
CA LEU A 148 -12.55 -18.08 -14.02
C LEU A 148 -11.62 -17.09 -13.31
N ARG A 149 -10.93 -17.54 -12.26
CA ARG A 149 -9.95 -16.72 -11.54
C ARG A 149 -8.76 -16.30 -12.40
N ILE A 150 -8.26 -17.18 -13.25
CA ILE A 150 -7.17 -16.88 -14.19
C ILE A 150 -7.66 -15.90 -15.27
N SER A 151 -8.91 -16.03 -15.72
CA SER A 151 -9.50 -15.22 -16.78
C SER A 151 -9.62 -13.74 -16.39
N ASP A 152 -9.77 -13.45 -15.09
CA ASP A 152 -9.80 -12.08 -14.53
C ASP A 152 -8.60 -11.24 -14.98
N TYR A 153 -7.40 -11.82 -15.03
CA TYR A 153 -6.16 -11.11 -15.39
C TYR A 153 -6.09 -10.69 -16.87
N TYR A 154 -6.99 -11.20 -17.72
CA TYR A 154 -7.11 -10.75 -19.10
C TYR A 154 -8.17 -9.66 -19.28
N GLN A 155 -8.90 -9.31 -18.21
CA GLN A 155 -10.01 -8.38 -18.29
C GLN A 155 -9.60 -6.97 -17.86
N PRO A 156 -9.86 -5.93 -18.67
CA PRO A 156 -9.54 -4.55 -18.30
C PRO A 156 -10.19 -4.09 -16.99
N TRP A 157 -11.43 -4.52 -16.72
CA TRP A 157 -12.15 -4.15 -15.50
C TRP A 157 -11.44 -4.60 -14.22
N TYR A 158 -10.67 -5.70 -14.28
CA TYR A 158 -9.96 -6.21 -13.12
C TYR A 158 -8.83 -5.28 -12.69
N PHE A 159 -8.09 -4.73 -13.67
CA PHE A 159 -7.03 -3.74 -13.43
C PHE A 159 -7.58 -2.44 -12.86
N LEU A 160 -8.74 -2.00 -13.35
CA LEU A 160 -9.41 -0.79 -12.88
C LEU A 160 -9.99 -0.94 -11.47
N ALA A 161 -10.56 -2.11 -11.16
CA ALA A 161 -11.16 -2.37 -9.85
C ALA A 161 -10.10 -2.65 -8.75
N ARG A 162 -8.93 -3.17 -9.12
CA ARG A 162 -7.90 -3.65 -8.19
C ARG A 162 -6.49 -3.06 -8.44
N PRO A 163 -6.33 -1.73 -8.59
CA PRO A 163 -5.06 -1.12 -8.98
C PRO A 163 -3.96 -1.27 -7.92
N ASN A 164 -4.33 -1.53 -6.66
CA ASN A 164 -3.39 -1.62 -5.54
C ASN A 164 -2.78 -3.02 -5.35
N LEU A 165 -3.26 -4.05 -6.06
CA LEU A 165 -2.67 -5.39 -5.97
C LEU A 165 -1.29 -5.41 -6.63
N TYR A 166 -0.31 -6.03 -5.97
CA TYR A 166 1.09 -6.03 -6.44
C TYR A 166 1.23 -6.75 -7.79
N ILE A 167 0.54 -7.88 -7.98
CA ILE A 167 0.50 -8.59 -9.25
C ILE A 167 -0.11 -7.75 -10.37
N VAL A 168 -1.20 -7.00 -10.10
CA VAL A 168 -1.85 -6.12 -11.08
C VAL A 168 -0.91 -4.99 -11.48
N ARG A 169 -0.22 -4.36 -10.51
CA ARG A 169 0.79 -3.34 -10.77
C ARG A 169 1.97 -3.89 -11.57
N ALA A 170 2.40 -5.12 -11.28
CA ALA A 170 3.49 -5.77 -11.99
C ALA A 170 3.09 -6.07 -13.44
N MET A 171 1.91 -6.65 -13.67
CA MET A 171 1.37 -6.91 -15.01
C MET A 171 1.15 -5.62 -15.80
N ALA A 172 0.65 -4.55 -15.17
CA ALA A 172 0.49 -3.25 -15.82
C ALA A 172 1.84 -2.60 -16.18
N LYS A 173 2.89 -2.82 -15.37
CA LYS A 173 4.22 -2.26 -15.60
C LYS A 173 5.03 -3.02 -16.65
N TYR A 174 5.03 -4.35 -16.56
CA TYR A 174 5.89 -5.22 -17.36
C TYR A 174 5.17 -5.85 -18.55
N GLY A 175 3.84 -5.69 -18.64
CA GLY A 175 3.02 -6.35 -19.66
C GLY A 175 2.76 -7.82 -19.31
N LEU A 176 1.55 -8.31 -19.64
CA LEU A 176 1.14 -9.70 -19.39
C LEU A 176 1.89 -10.70 -20.28
N ASP A 177 2.40 -10.24 -21.42
CA ASP A 177 3.26 -10.95 -22.38
C ASP A 177 4.59 -11.38 -21.74
N ASN A 178 5.04 -10.71 -20.67
CA ASN A 178 6.27 -11.05 -19.95
C ASN A 178 6.04 -11.98 -18.76
N PHE A 179 4.82 -12.49 -18.60
CA PHE A 179 4.49 -13.47 -17.57
C PHE A 179 4.28 -14.86 -18.17
N SER A 180 4.77 -15.89 -17.46
CA SER A 180 4.38 -17.28 -17.68
C SER A 180 3.33 -17.68 -16.63
N LEU A 181 2.33 -18.47 -17.05
CA LEU A 181 1.36 -19.08 -16.15
C LEU A 181 1.78 -20.53 -15.86
N ILE A 182 1.86 -20.90 -14.58
CA ILE A 182 2.20 -22.25 -14.15
C ILE A 182 1.09 -22.77 -13.24
N ILE A 183 0.54 -23.95 -13.52
CA ILE A 183 -0.40 -24.63 -12.63
C ILE A 183 0.44 -25.48 -11.67
N LEU A 184 0.36 -25.19 -10.37
CA LEU A 184 1.15 -25.86 -9.34
C LEU A 184 0.49 -27.16 -8.88
N GLU A 185 -0.79 -27.10 -8.54
CA GLU A 185 -1.52 -28.24 -7.96
C GLU A 185 -3.01 -28.14 -8.28
N TYR A 186 -3.63 -29.24 -8.71
CA TYR A 186 -5.10 -29.36 -8.74
C TYR A 186 -5.57 -29.93 -7.41
N THR A 187 -6.66 -29.40 -6.87
CA THR A 187 -7.19 -29.76 -5.55
C THR A 187 -8.71 -29.63 -5.53
N ASP A 188 -9.35 -30.10 -4.47
CA ASP A 188 -10.77 -29.87 -4.20
C ASP A 188 -11.01 -28.53 -3.48
N SER A 189 -12.24 -28.00 -3.57
CA SER A 189 -12.66 -26.74 -2.94
C SER A 189 -12.40 -26.68 -1.43
N GLN A 190 -12.50 -27.80 -0.73
CA GLN A 190 -12.31 -27.87 0.72
C GLN A 190 -10.84 -27.63 1.13
N ASN A 191 -9.90 -28.08 0.31
CA ASN A 191 -8.46 -28.02 0.59
C ASN A 191 -7.76 -26.88 -0.15
N LEU A 192 -8.49 -26.06 -0.91
CA LEU A 192 -7.90 -25.03 -1.76
C LEU A 192 -7.03 -24.04 -1.00
N ILE A 193 -7.52 -23.56 0.14
CA ILE A 193 -6.82 -22.56 0.96
C ILE A 193 -5.58 -23.17 1.64
N SER A 194 -5.66 -24.42 2.10
CA SER A 194 -4.51 -25.10 2.71
C SER A 194 -3.43 -25.43 1.68
N CYS A 195 -3.80 -25.83 0.47
CA CYS A 195 -2.87 -26.00 -0.64
C CYS A 195 -2.22 -24.67 -1.05
N GLU A 196 -2.98 -23.57 -1.12
CA GLU A 196 -2.40 -22.24 -1.41
C GLU A 196 -1.39 -21.84 -0.33
N GLN A 197 -1.73 -22.04 0.95
CA GLN A 197 -0.83 -21.72 2.07
C GLN A 197 0.47 -22.53 2.00
N LYS A 198 0.38 -23.84 1.74
CA LYS A 198 1.55 -24.73 1.54
C LYS A 198 2.53 -24.14 0.53
N TRP A 199 2.03 -23.71 -0.63
CA TRP A 199 2.86 -23.15 -1.69
C TRP A 199 3.40 -21.77 -1.35
N ILE A 200 2.61 -20.91 -0.69
CA ILE A 200 3.10 -19.60 -0.22
C ILE A 200 4.23 -19.76 0.81
N ASP A 201 4.09 -20.67 1.78
CA ASP A 201 5.09 -20.89 2.82
C ASP A 201 6.38 -21.50 2.27
N GLN A 202 6.24 -22.45 1.34
CA GLN A 202 7.36 -23.12 0.72
C GLN A 202 8.18 -22.17 -0.17
N LEU A 203 7.51 -21.28 -0.90
CA LEU A 203 8.13 -20.54 -2.00
C LEU A 203 8.32 -19.05 -1.71
N LYS A 204 7.58 -18.49 -0.76
CA LYS A 204 7.65 -17.08 -0.34
C LYS A 204 7.58 -16.07 -1.51
N PRO A 205 6.50 -16.12 -2.31
CA PRO A 205 6.31 -15.23 -3.47
C PRO A 205 6.34 -13.74 -3.11
N GLU A 206 7.05 -12.93 -3.89
CA GLU A 206 7.24 -11.50 -3.62
C GLU A 206 6.00 -10.66 -3.94
N TYR A 207 5.12 -11.13 -4.83
CA TYR A 207 3.89 -10.41 -5.15
C TYR A 207 2.72 -10.73 -4.19
N ASN A 208 2.86 -11.72 -3.30
CA ASN A 208 1.89 -12.00 -2.25
C ASN A 208 2.20 -11.16 -1.02
N VAL A 209 1.46 -10.07 -0.82
CA VAL A 209 1.68 -9.15 0.31
C VAL A 209 1.32 -9.79 1.65
N ASN A 210 0.30 -10.66 1.66
CA ASN A 210 -0.12 -11.36 2.86
C ASN A 210 0.59 -12.72 2.94
N PRO A 211 1.31 -13.03 4.04
CA PRO A 211 1.89 -14.36 4.24
C PRO A 211 0.84 -15.46 4.40
N THR A 212 -0.37 -15.10 4.81
CA THR A 212 -1.49 -16.05 4.96
C THR A 212 -2.38 -16.04 3.72
N ALA A 213 -2.65 -17.23 3.19
CA ALA A 213 -3.56 -17.50 2.08
C ALA A 213 -5.02 -17.14 2.46
N GLY A 214 -5.82 -16.87 1.43
CA GLY A 214 -7.23 -16.48 1.60
C GLY A 214 -7.45 -14.99 1.88
N ASN A 215 -8.67 -14.65 2.30
CA ASN A 215 -9.10 -13.26 2.47
C ASN A 215 -8.62 -12.70 3.82
N SER A 216 -8.20 -11.43 3.83
CA SER A 216 -7.88 -10.70 5.06
C SER A 216 -9.12 -10.36 5.92
N LYS A 217 -10.30 -10.87 5.56
CA LYS A 217 -11.55 -10.66 6.29
C LYS A 217 -11.45 -11.32 7.66
N GLY A 218 -11.34 -10.52 8.71
CA GLY A 218 -11.16 -10.98 10.09
C GLY A 218 -9.72 -10.90 10.60
N TYR A 219 -8.75 -10.51 9.75
CA TYR A 219 -7.40 -10.20 10.20
C TYR A 219 -7.43 -9.06 11.22
N LYS A 220 -6.87 -9.32 12.41
CA LYS A 220 -6.71 -8.33 13.46
C LYS A 220 -5.25 -7.89 13.50
N HIS A 221 -5.02 -6.60 13.38
CA HIS A 221 -3.69 -6.02 13.54
C HIS A 221 -3.16 -6.30 14.95
N SER A 222 -1.85 -6.50 15.08
CA SER A 222 -1.19 -6.58 16.39
C SER A 222 -1.33 -5.25 17.14
N GLU A 223 -1.30 -5.29 18.47
CA GLU A 223 -1.34 -4.08 19.31
C GLU A 223 -0.24 -3.09 18.94
N GLU A 224 0.97 -3.59 18.67
CA GLU A 224 2.10 -2.76 18.20
C GLU A 224 1.79 -2.05 16.87
N SER A 225 1.12 -2.74 15.94
CA SER A 225 0.74 -2.17 14.65
C SER A 225 -0.36 -1.12 14.81
N ILE A 226 -1.34 -1.38 15.68
CA ILE A 226 -2.39 -0.43 16.03
C ILE A 226 -1.78 0.84 16.62
N GLU A 227 -0.82 0.71 17.54
CA GLU A 227 -0.17 1.86 18.16
C GLU A 227 0.71 2.63 17.17
N LYS A 228 1.41 1.97 16.25
CA LYS A 228 2.14 2.63 15.15
C LYS A 228 1.18 3.44 14.26
N MET A 229 0.05 2.86 13.87
CA MET A 229 -0.97 3.56 13.07
C MET A 229 -1.57 4.74 13.84
N ARG A 230 -1.88 4.56 15.13
CA ARG A 230 -2.40 5.62 16.01
C ARG A 230 -1.41 6.79 16.08
N ARG A 231 -0.14 6.52 16.38
CA ARG A 231 0.93 7.53 16.44
C ARG A 231 1.11 8.26 15.12
N ALA A 232 1.04 7.57 13.99
CA ALA A 232 1.19 8.18 12.67
C ALA A 232 0.06 9.15 12.31
N VAL A 233 -1.15 8.93 12.85
CA VAL A 233 -2.35 9.76 12.60
C VAL A 233 -2.50 10.87 13.64
N LEU A 234 -1.99 10.67 14.86
CA LEU A 234 -2.11 11.62 15.95
C LEU A 234 -1.55 13.00 15.55
N GLY A 235 -2.34 14.06 15.76
CA GLY A 235 -1.95 15.43 15.44
C GLY A 235 -2.18 15.86 13.99
N ARG A 236 -2.58 14.95 13.08
CA ARG A 236 -3.00 15.35 11.73
C ARG A 236 -4.28 16.18 11.81
N LYS A 237 -4.22 17.40 11.28
CA LYS A 237 -5.38 18.28 11.10
C LYS A 237 -5.77 18.29 9.63
N HIS A 238 -7.07 18.18 9.35
CA HIS A 238 -7.58 18.43 8.01
C HIS A 238 -7.37 19.90 7.65
N THR A 239 -7.07 20.15 6.38
CA THR A 239 -7.09 21.50 5.80
C THR A 239 -8.50 22.06 5.81
N ASP A 240 -8.64 23.38 5.74
CA ASP A 240 -9.95 24.02 5.79
C ASP A 240 -10.79 23.69 4.54
N GLU A 241 -10.15 23.49 3.40
CA GLU A 241 -10.77 22.97 2.18
C GLU A 241 -11.41 21.59 2.40
N VAL A 242 -10.65 20.65 2.99
CA VAL A 242 -11.15 19.31 3.27
C VAL A 242 -12.28 19.34 4.31
N LYS A 243 -12.18 20.20 5.34
CA LYS A 243 -13.26 20.41 6.30
C LYS A 243 -14.53 20.93 5.62
N LYS A 244 -14.40 21.85 4.67
CA LYS A 244 -15.52 22.40 3.91
C LYS A 244 -16.20 21.32 3.08
N VAL A 245 -15.45 20.53 2.32
CA VAL A 245 -15.98 19.41 1.53
C VAL A 245 -16.68 18.38 2.42
N MET A 246 -16.07 17.99 3.55
CA MET A 246 -16.71 17.08 4.50
C MET A 246 -17.98 17.65 5.14
N SER A 247 -18.04 18.97 5.33
CA SER A 247 -19.22 19.65 5.84
C SER A 247 -20.34 19.65 4.79
N GLU A 248 -20.01 20.02 3.55
CA GLU A 248 -20.96 20.07 2.44
C GLU A 248 -21.55 18.68 2.13
N SER A 249 -20.73 17.63 2.16
CA SER A 249 -21.19 16.26 1.91
C SER A 249 -22.13 15.69 2.96
N ARG A 250 -22.28 16.36 4.12
CA ARG A 250 -23.14 15.91 5.24
C ARG A 250 -24.33 16.83 5.52
N LYS A 251 -24.55 17.83 4.66
CA LYS A 251 -25.69 18.76 4.77
C LYS A 251 -26.90 18.27 3.97
N GLY A 252 -28.07 18.81 4.30
CA GLY A 252 -29.33 18.50 3.61
C GLY A 252 -29.64 17.00 3.65
N GLU A 253 -30.04 16.46 2.51
CA GLU A 253 -30.45 15.06 2.33
C GLU A 253 -29.35 14.04 2.67
N ASN A 254 -28.08 14.42 2.54
CA ASN A 254 -26.96 13.55 2.89
C ASN A 254 -26.77 13.38 4.41
N ASN A 255 -27.42 14.20 5.23
CA ASN A 255 -27.41 14.00 6.67
C ASN A 255 -28.23 12.74 7.01
N PRO A 256 -27.67 11.75 7.73
CA PRO A 256 -28.42 10.54 8.13
C PRO A 256 -29.69 10.81 8.95
N PHE A 257 -29.78 12.01 9.53
CA PHE A 257 -30.93 12.48 10.31
C PHE A 257 -31.86 13.44 9.53
N TYR A 258 -31.62 13.65 8.24
CA TYR A 258 -32.50 14.49 7.41
C TYR A 258 -33.92 13.91 7.33
N GLY A 259 -34.93 14.77 7.45
CA GLY A 259 -36.34 14.38 7.43
C GLY A 259 -36.82 13.58 8.65
N LYS A 260 -35.94 13.21 9.59
CA LYS A 260 -36.29 12.46 10.80
C LYS A 260 -36.62 13.42 11.94
N LYS A 261 -37.58 13.03 12.78
CA LYS A 261 -37.90 13.72 14.04
C LYS A 261 -37.36 12.93 15.22
N HIS A 262 -36.96 13.63 16.28
CA HIS A 262 -36.61 12.98 17.54
C HIS A 262 -37.85 12.32 18.15
N SER A 263 -37.64 11.18 18.82
CA SER A 263 -38.68 10.57 19.64
C SER A 263 -39.01 11.45 20.85
N GLU A 264 -40.22 11.32 21.40
CA GLU A 264 -40.64 12.05 22.61
C GLU A 264 -39.68 11.83 23.78
N HIS A 265 -39.22 10.58 23.95
CA HIS A 265 -38.21 10.23 24.95
C HIS A 265 -36.90 11.02 24.73
N SER A 266 -36.40 11.09 23.49
CA SER A 266 -35.18 11.85 23.17
C SER A 266 -35.38 13.36 23.41
N LEU A 267 -36.54 13.89 23.05
CA LEU A 267 -36.89 15.29 23.30
C LEU A 267 -36.91 15.61 24.80
N LYS A 268 -37.42 14.68 25.63
CA LYS A 268 -37.42 14.83 27.09
C LYS A 268 -36.00 14.88 27.64
N LEU A 269 -35.13 13.97 27.22
CA LEU A 269 -33.71 13.98 27.62
C LEU A 269 -33.00 15.27 27.21
N ILE A 270 -33.25 15.77 26.00
CA ILE A 270 -32.68 17.04 25.52
C ILE A 270 -33.19 18.21 26.38
N LYS A 271 -34.49 18.23 26.71
CA LYS A 271 -35.10 19.25 27.57
C LYS A 271 -34.52 19.25 28.98
N ASP A 272 -34.36 18.06 29.58
CA ASP A 272 -33.80 17.89 30.91
C ASP A 272 -32.32 18.28 30.95
N ALA A 273 -31.56 17.97 29.90
CA ALA A 273 -30.18 18.42 29.78
C ALA A 273 -30.10 19.95 29.62
N ALA A 274 -31.01 20.55 28.85
CA ALA A 274 -31.06 21.99 28.64
C ALA A 274 -31.43 22.76 29.92
N SER A 275 -32.36 22.23 30.74
CA SER A 275 -32.78 22.85 32.00
C SER A 275 -31.67 22.84 33.06
N LYS A 276 -30.80 21.81 33.04
CA LYS A 276 -29.64 21.69 33.93
C LYS A 276 -28.45 22.55 33.52
N ARG A 277 -28.49 23.24 32.38
CA ARG A 277 -27.37 24.11 31.95
C ARG A 277 -27.23 25.29 32.89
N VAL A 278 -26.06 25.42 33.51
CA VAL A 278 -25.68 26.63 34.26
C VAL A 278 -25.57 27.78 33.27
N LYS A 279 -26.41 28.82 33.44
CA LYS A 279 -26.27 30.06 32.68
C LYS A 279 -25.17 30.88 33.32
N LEU A 280 -23.97 30.86 32.75
CA LEU A 280 -22.91 31.78 33.15
C LEU A 280 -23.38 33.22 32.86
N PRO A 281 -23.30 34.15 33.83
CA PRO A 281 -23.65 35.55 33.59
C PRO A 281 -22.65 36.13 32.58
N VAL A 282 -23.16 36.56 31.43
CA VAL A 282 -22.37 37.32 30.46
C VAL A 282 -22.41 38.78 30.89
N ALA A 283 -21.24 39.40 31.06
CA ALA A 283 -21.15 40.82 31.38
C ALA A 283 -21.93 41.65 30.34
N GLY A 284 -22.73 42.60 30.82
CA GLY A 284 -23.44 43.53 29.95
C GLY A 284 -22.46 44.47 29.23
N LEU A 285 -22.91 45.04 28.11
CA LEU A 285 -22.18 46.13 27.45
C LEU A 285 -22.38 47.41 28.25
N GLU A 286 -21.27 48.07 28.59
CA GLU A 286 -21.32 49.36 29.28
C GLU A 286 -21.92 50.44 28.38
N VAL A 287 -22.74 51.30 28.97
CA VAL A 287 -23.40 52.41 28.26
C VAL A 287 -23.20 53.70 29.04
N GLU A 288 -22.67 54.70 28.35
CA GLU A 288 -22.56 56.08 28.84
C GLU A 288 -23.73 56.90 28.31
N ILE A 289 -24.40 57.62 29.21
CA ILE A 289 -25.47 58.54 28.87
C ILE A 289 -25.12 59.92 29.44
N THR A 290 -24.97 60.90 28.56
CA THR A 290 -24.81 62.31 28.96
C THR A 290 -26.13 63.05 28.75
N ASP A 291 -26.70 63.60 29.82
CA ASP A 291 -27.87 64.47 29.75
C ASP A 291 -27.42 65.89 29.38
N LEU A 292 -27.96 66.43 28.30
CA LEU A 292 -27.61 67.76 27.78
C LEU A 292 -28.19 68.91 28.62
N GLU A 293 -29.27 68.68 29.38
CA GLU A 293 -29.89 69.70 30.24
C GLU A 293 -29.08 69.88 31.53
N THR A 294 -28.70 68.78 32.16
CA THR A 294 -27.99 68.79 33.46
C THR A 294 -26.47 68.71 33.31
N LYS A 295 -25.97 68.41 32.10
CA LYS A 295 -24.55 68.14 31.78
C LYS A 295 -23.93 67.01 32.60
N VAL A 296 -24.74 66.14 33.21
CA VAL A 296 -24.28 64.99 33.98
C VAL A 296 -24.12 63.78 33.07
N THR A 297 -23.02 63.05 33.23
CA THR A 297 -22.76 61.79 32.53
C THR A 297 -22.88 60.61 33.49
N SER A 298 -23.72 59.65 33.15
CA SER A 298 -23.99 58.44 33.93
C SER A 298 -23.56 57.19 33.16
N THR A 299 -22.87 56.28 33.85
CA THR A 299 -22.42 54.99 33.31
C THR A 299 -23.30 53.85 33.81
N TYR A 300 -23.69 52.95 32.91
CA TYR A 300 -24.49 51.77 33.22
C TYR A 300 -23.79 50.50 32.75
N GLU A 301 -23.77 49.47 33.59
CA GLU A 301 -23.19 48.13 33.29
C GLU A 301 -23.91 47.33 32.18
N SER A 302 -25.06 47.80 31.70
CA SER A 302 -25.81 47.14 30.63
C SER A 302 -26.74 48.09 29.90
N ILE A 303 -26.98 47.81 28.61
CA ILE A 303 -28.00 48.49 27.79
C ILE A 303 -29.38 48.43 28.45
N ARG A 304 -29.71 47.33 29.15
CA ARG A 304 -30.98 47.20 29.87
C ARG A 304 -31.11 48.23 30.98
N LYS A 305 -30.09 48.38 31.85
CA LYS A 305 -30.12 49.36 32.93
C LYS A 305 -30.15 50.79 32.39
N ALA A 306 -29.37 51.06 31.34
CA ALA A 306 -29.39 52.33 30.61
C ALA A 306 -30.80 52.65 30.06
N ALA A 307 -31.44 51.69 29.39
CA ALA A 307 -32.78 51.86 28.82
C ALA A 307 -33.83 52.19 29.89
N ILE A 308 -33.78 51.52 31.03
CA ILE A 308 -34.68 51.79 32.17
C ILE A 308 -34.47 53.21 32.68
N ALA A 309 -33.22 53.67 32.83
CA ALA A 309 -32.91 54.99 33.38
C ALA A 309 -33.46 56.15 32.54
N ILE A 310 -33.50 56.01 31.21
CA ILE A 310 -34.03 57.03 30.29
C ILE A 310 -35.47 56.73 29.81
N ASN A 311 -36.15 55.80 30.48
CA ASN A 311 -37.50 55.34 30.15
C ASN A 311 -37.65 55.02 28.65
N SER A 312 -36.81 54.09 28.18
CA SER A 312 -36.79 53.60 26.81
C SER A 312 -36.68 52.07 26.75
N ASP A 313 -36.84 51.53 25.54
CA ASP A 313 -36.75 50.09 25.29
C ASP A 313 -35.37 49.71 24.75
N ILE A 314 -34.91 48.51 25.12
CA ILE A 314 -33.59 47.98 24.72
C ILE A 314 -33.46 47.94 23.19
N LYS A 315 -34.51 47.49 22.48
CA LYS A 315 -34.46 47.40 21.01
C LYS A 315 -34.36 48.78 20.37
N THR A 316 -34.96 49.79 20.99
CA THR A 316 -34.88 51.17 20.51
C THR A 316 -33.46 51.70 20.58
N LEU A 317 -32.75 51.43 21.68
CA LEU A 317 -31.35 51.83 21.82
C LEU A 317 -30.42 51.08 20.87
N CYS A 318 -30.55 49.76 20.74
CA CYS A 318 -29.74 48.97 19.80
C CYS A 318 -29.97 49.40 18.34
N ARG A 319 -31.23 49.56 17.91
CA ARG A 319 -31.56 50.00 16.55
C ARG A 319 -31.03 51.40 16.27
N ARG A 320 -31.12 52.28 17.27
CA ARG A 320 -30.57 53.64 17.18
C ARG A 320 -29.06 53.58 16.97
N GLU A 321 -28.35 52.86 17.82
CA GLU A 321 -26.90 52.69 17.74
C GLU A 321 -26.47 52.20 16.35
N GLU A 322 -27.08 51.13 15.84
CA GLU A 322 -26.80 50.62 14.48
C GLU A 322 -27.01 51.69 13.41
N SER A 323 -28.06 52.50 13.53
CA SER A 323 -28.35 53.58 12.57
C SER A 323 -27.35 54.73 12.67
N GLN A 324 -26.90 55.06 13.88
CA GLN A 324 -25.90 56.12 14.14
C GLN A 324 -24.52 55.70 13.62
N LEU A 325 -24.09 54.46 13.90
CA LEU A 325 -22.84 53.88 13.38
C LEU A 325 -22.80 53.87 11.85
N LYS A 326 -23.89 53.45 11.19
CA LYS A 326 -23.99 53.48 9.71
C LYS A 326 -23.87 54.90 9.14
N LYS A 327 -24.30 55.91 9.88
CA LYS A 327 -24.27 57.32 9.45
C LYS A 327 -22.99 58.05 9.90
N GLY A 328 -22.15 57.42 10.73
CA GLY A 328 -20.95 58.06 11.30
C GLY A 328 -21.24 59.26 12.21
N ILE A 329 -22.46 59.38 12.73
CA ILE A 329 -22.89 60.50 13.60
C ILE A 329 -23.45 59.97 14.90
N ASN A 330 -23.37 60.74 15.98
CA ASN A 330 -24.12 60.49 17.21
C ASN A 330 -24.98 61.70 17.54
N THR A 331 -26.29 61.62 17.26
CA THR A 331 -27.22 62.72 17.56
C THR A 331 -27.82 62.60 18.97
N PRO A 332 -28.43 63.67 19.52
CA PRO A 332 -29.17 63.57 20.76
C PRO A 332 -30.39 62.65 20.62
N TYR A 333 -30.55 61.72 21.55
CA TYR A 333 -31.76 60.91 21.69
C TYR A 333 -32.85 61.72 22.41
N ARG A 334 -34.03 61.80 21.79
CA ARG A 334 -35.16 62.64 22.26
C ARG A 334 -34.74 64.10 22.54
N ASN A 335 -33.77 64.62 21.78
CA ASN A 335 -33.20 65.96 21.95
C ASN A 335 -32.57 66.23 23.34
N ARG A 336 -32.30 65.19 24.14
CA ARG A 336 -31.85 65.34 25.54
C ARG A 336 -30.64 64.49 25.91
N TYR A 337 -30.55 63.25 25.42
CA TYR A 337 -29.54 62.30 25.88
C TYR A 337 -28.54 61.95 24.78
N MET A 338 -27.25 62.14 25.02
CA MET A 338 -26.20 61.55 24.19
C MET A 338 -25.87 60.16 24.73
N ILE A 339 -25.95 59.14 23.87
CA ILE A 339 -25.80 57.74 24.28
C ILE A 339 -24.62 57.13 23.54
N THR A 340 -23.71 56.50 24.29
CA THR A 340 -22.55 55.79 23.74
C THR A 340 -22.49 54.40 24.34
N ILE A 341 -22.57 53.38 23.51
CA ILE A 341 -22.48 51.97 23.92
C ILE A 341 -21.06 51.50 23.65
N LYS A 342 -20.37 51.04 24.69
CA LYS A 342 -19.00 50.52 24.57
C LYS A 342 -19.06 49.07 24.10
N ARG A 343 -18.72 48.85 22.83
CA ARG A 343 -18.52 47.52 22.26
C ARG A 343 -17.02 47.20 22.23
N PRO A 344 -16.62 45.96 22.58
CA PRO A 344 -15.23 45.53 22.52
C PRO A 344 -14.71 45.42 21.07
#